data_AF-A0A842QXK5-F1
#
_entry.id   AF-A0A842QXK5-F1
#
_cell.length_a   1.000
_cell.length_b   1.000
_cell.length_c   1.000
_cell.angle_alpha   90.00
_cell.angle_beta   90.00
_cell.angle_gamma   90.00
#
_symmetry.space_group_name_H-M   'P 1'
#
loop_
_entity.id
_entity.type
_entity.pdbx_description
1 polymer ?
#
loop_
_entity_poly.entity_id
_entity_poly.type
_entity_poly.pdbx_seq_one_letter_code
_entity_poly.pdbx_strand_id
1 'polypeptide(L)'
;MGAPAPRFSPVDLNTGAAWIGSRMMGKPVEQGGIREHTEALENFRKLAKTNPVEYRPNIAATLNYLANLHQETGRHDEAEREYMEALEIYRELATTRPETYQPQVATTLNNLAVLHMNTGRHDEAEREYMEELEIRRELAKASPGAYRPAVADTLKNLAILHAATGNHDAAEREFMEVLEIRRELATASPGAYRPGVAETLNNLAILHAATGNHDAAEREYMEALEIRRELATASPGA
;
A
#
# COMPACT_ATOMS: atom_id res chain seq x y z
N MET A 1 0.26 -26.13 33.47
CA MET A 1 0.61 -24.70 33.45
C MET A 1 0.98 -24.38 32.01
N GLY A 2 0.03 -23.83 31.24
CA GLY A 2 0.23 -23.52 29.83
C GLY A 2 1.14 -22.30 29.69
N ALA A 3 2.12 -22.39 28.80
CA ALA A 3 2.95 -21.25 28.44
C ALA A 3 2.05 -20.11 27.90
N PRO A 4 2.32 -18.84 28.23
CA PRO A 4 1.57 -17.73 27.63
C PRO A 4 1.81 -17.72 26.12
N ALA A 5 0.72 -17.54 25.36
CA ALA A 5 0.80 -17.32 23.91
C ALA A 5 1.74 -16.13 23.61
N PRO A 6 2.56 -16.20 22.56
CA PRO A 6 3.45 -15.10 22.19
C PRO A 6 2.62 -13.84 21.93
N ARG A 7 3.01 -12.72 22.56
CA ARG A 7 2.48 -11.40 22.23
C ARG A 7 3.06 -10.98 20.89
N PHE A 8 2.21 -10.93 19.86
CA PHE A 8 2.55 -10.42 18.55
C PHE A 8 3.03 -8.97 18.67
N SER A 9 4.21 -8.69 18.12
CA SER A 9 4.65 -7.33 17.87
C SER A 9 4.24 -6.96 16.44
N PRO A 10 3.67 -5.76 16.17
CA PRO A 10 3.35 -5.30 14.81
C PRO A 10 4.55 -5.25 13.85
N VAL A 11 5.76 -5.50 14.36
CA VAL A 11 7.03 -5.44 13.62
C VAL A 11 7.22 -6.67 12.73
N ASP A 12 6.55 -7.79 13.01
CA ASP A 12 6.78 -9.06 12.32
C ASP A 12 6.01 -9.21 10.98
N LEU A 13 5.05 -8.32 10.70
CA LEU A 13 4.28 -8.31 9.45
C LEU A 13 4.68 -7.17 8.49
N ASN A 14 5.60 -6.31 8.90
CA ASN A 14 5.89 -5.06 8.19
C ASN A 14 7.33 -4.95 7.71
N THR A 15 7.64 -5.66 6.62
CA THR A 15 8.66 -5.17 5.71
C THR A 15 8.06 -5.05 4.32
N GLY A 16 7.30 -3.97 4.10
CA GLY A 16 7.13 -3.39 2.78
C GLY A 16 8.51 -3.20 2.13
N ALA A 17 8.91 -4.17 1.31
CA ALA A 17 10.26 -4.31 0.77
C ALA A 17 10.68 -3.17 -0.19
N ALA A 18 9.83 -2.16 -0.42
CA ALA A 18 10.18 -0.96 -1.14
C ALA A 18 10.72 0.18 -0.24
N TRP A 19 10.39 0.21 1.06
CA TRP A 19 10.69 1.36 1.94
C TRP A 19 11.97 1.22 2.76
N ILE A 20 12.43 -0.01 3.03
CA ILE A 20 13.67 -0.24 3.78
C ILE A 20 14.92 0.02 2.93
N GLY A 21 14.84 -0.15 1.61
CA GLY A 21 15.95 0.11 0.69
C GLY A 21 16.48 1.55 0.79
N SER A 22 15.58 2.53 0.93
CA SER A 22 15.95 3.95 1.05
C SER A 22 16.59 4.29 2.40
N ARG A 23 16.18 3.60 3.49
CA ARG A 23 16.72 3.82 4.84
C ARG A 23 18.07 3.14 5.08
N MET A 24 18.35 2.01 4.42
CA MET A 24 19.64 1.31 4.51
C MET A 24 20.74 1.90 3.62
N MET A 25 20.40 2.61 2.54
CA MET A 25 21.39 3.14 1.59
C MET A 25 22.00 4.49 1.96
N GLY A 26 21.70 5.06 3.14
CA GLY A 26 22.38 6.25 3.65
C GLY A 26 22.30 7.48 2.73
N LYS A 27 21.34 7.52 1.79
CA LYS A 27 21.09 8.72 1.00
C LYS A 27 20.36 9.70 1.91
N PRO A 28 20.89 10.91 2.14
CA PRO A 28 20.14 11.92 2.87
C PRO A 28 18.84 12.16 2.10
N VAL A 29 17.70 12.11 2.80
CA VAL A 29 16.45 12.65 2.24
C VAL A 29 16.77 14.08 1.84
N GLU A 30 16.75 14.35 0.54
CA GLU A 30 17.25 15.60 0.01
C GLU A 30 16.40 16.74 0.57
N GLN A 31 16.92 17.47 1.57
CA GLN A 31 16.29 18.70 2.05
C GLN A 31 16.07 19.71 0.90
N GLY A 32 16.83 19.57 -0.19
CA GLY A 32 16.61 20.26 -1.47
C GLY A 32 15.23 19.99 -2.05
N GLY A 33 14.76 18.73 -2.04
CA GLY A 33 13.45 18.33 -2.56
C GLY A 33 12.29 19.01 -1.84
N ILE A 34 12.32 19.07 -0.50
CA ILE A 34 11.27 19.74 0.30
C ILE A 34 11.21 21.23 -0.01
N ARG A 35 12.36 21.93 -0.04
CA ARG A 35 12.39 23.37 -0.30
C ARG A 35 11.86 23.68 -1.70
N GLU A 36 12.37 22.99 -2.71
CA GLU A 36 11.96 23.19 -4.10
C GLU A 36 10.48 22.94 -4.32
N HIS A 37 9.93 21.88 -3.71
CA HIS A 37 8.52 21.55 -3.85
C HIS A 37 7.61 22.47 -3.03
N THR A 38 8.11 23.02 -1.91
CA THR A 38 7.40 24.06 -1.16
C THR A 38 7.30 25.35 -1.98
N GLU A 39 8.39 25.79 -2.60
CA GLU A 39 8.40 26.95 -3.50
C GLU A 39 7.49 26.72 -4.73
N ALA A 40 7.52 25.53 -5.31
CA ALA A 40 6.63 25.14 -6.39
C ALA A 40 5.16 25.19 -5.96
N LEU A 41 4.82 24.67 -4.78
CA LEU A 41 3.48 24.69 -4.22
C LEU A 41 2.97 26.13 -4.05
N GLU A 42 3.78 27.04 -3.51
CA GLU A 42 3.42 28.44 -3.39
C GLU A 42 3.14 29.10 -4.74
N ASN A 43 3.97 28.79 -5.75
CA ASN A 43 3.79 29.31 -7.11
C ASN A 43 2.51 28.76 -7.74
N PHE A 44 2.23 27.45 -7.63
CA PHE A 44 0.98 26.87 -8.11
C PHE A 44 -0.24 27.44 -7.39
N ARG A 45 -0.17 27.69 -6.08
CA ARG A 45 -1.24 28.36 -5.33
C ARG A 45 -1.47 29.80 -5.81
N LYS A 46 -0.42 30.55 -6.15
CA LYS A 46 -0.56 31.89 -6.75
C LYS A 46 -1.24 31.81 -8.12
N LEU A 47 -0.80 30.89 -8.97
CA LEU A 47 -1.37 30.69 -10.30
C LEU A 47 -2.82 30.17 -10.27
N ALA A 48 -3.18 29.35 -9.29
CA ALA A 48 -4.54 28.86 -9.11
C ALA A 48 -5.54 29.97 -8.75
N LYS A 49 -5.10 31.12 -8.23
CA LYS A 49 -5.99 32.29 -8.01
C LYS A 49 -6.52 32.87 -9.31
N THR A 50 -5.76 32.77 -10.40
CA THR A 50 -6.14 33.28 -11.72
C THR A 50 -6.68 32.18 -12.63
N ASN A 51 -6.18 30.95 -12.49
CA ASN A 51 -6.62 29.80 -13.28
C ASN A 51 -6.71 28.53 -12.43
N PRO A 52 -7.76 28.38 -11.59
CA PRO A 52 -7.86 27.27 -10.65
C PRO A 52 -8.01 25.91 -11.34
N VAL A 53 -8.70 25.84 -12.48
CA VAL A 53 -8.92 24.58 -13.21
C VAL A 53 -7.60 23.99 -13.70
N GLU A 54 -6.66 24.83 -14.13
CA GLU A 54 -5.37 24.38 -14.67
C GLU A 54 -4.41 23.93 -13.58
N TYR A 55 -4.32 24.67 -12.46
CA TYR A 55 -3.24 24.47 -11.48
C TYR A 55 -3.63 23.65 -10.24
N ARG A 56 -4.92 23.41 -9.97
CA ARG A 56 -5.34 22.54 -8.86
C ARG A 56 -4.75 21.12 -8.92
N PRO A 57 -4.68 20.46 -10.09
CA PRO A 57 -4.01 19.17 -10.20
C PRO A 57 -2.52 19.23 -9.81
N ASN A 58 -1.82 20.32 -10.15
CA ASN A 58 -0.42 20.51 -9.77
C ASN A 58 -0.26 20.73 -8.26
N ILE A 59 -1.17 21.47 -7.63
CA ILE A 59 -1.19 21.65 -6.16
C ILE A 59 -1.33 20.29 -5.48
N ALA A 60 -2.33 19.50 -5.85
CA ALA A 60 -2.58 18.19 -5.24
C ALA A 60 -1.40 17.21 -5.43
N ALA A 61 -0.80 17.19 -6.63
CA ALA A 61 0.37 16.36 -6.90
C ALA A 61 1.58 16.78 -6.05
N THR A 62 1.81 18.09 -5.92
CA THR A 62 2.93 18.63 -5.15
C THR A 62 2.75 18.37 -3.65
N LEU A 63 1.53 18.51 -3.13
CA LEU A 63 1.18 18.18 -1.74
C LEU A 63 1.41 16.70 -1.44
N ASN A 64 0.94 15.79 -2.31
CA ASN A 64 1.19 14.35 -2.15
C ASN A 64 2.69 14.03 -2.09
N TYR A 65 3.48 14.69 -2.93
CA TYR A 65 4.93 14.49 -2.94
C TYR A 65 5.61 15.03 -1.67
N LEU A 66 5.26 16.26 -1.25
CA LEU A 66 5.75 16.82 0.01
C LEU A 66 5.38 15.93 1.20
N ALA A 67 4.17 15.40 1.22
CA ALA A 67 3.70 14.52 2.27
C ALA A 67 4.52 13.22 2.35
N ASN A 68 4.87 12.63 1.20
CA ASN A 68 5.80 11.49 1.16
C ASN A 68 7.15 11.84 1.80
N LEU A 69 7.74 12.99 1.45
CA LEU A 69 9.02 13.43 2.02
C LEU A 69 8.91 13.77 3.52
N HIS A 70 7.80 14.34 3.96
CA HIS A 70 7.52 14.60 5.36
C HIS A 70 7.37 13.31 6.15
N GLN A 71 6.65 12.32 5.62
CA GLN A 71 6.58 10.98 6.19
C GLN A 71 7.98 10.33 6.30
N GLU A 72 8.80 10.37 5.24
CA GLU A 72 10.18 9.85 5.23
C GLU A 72 11.08 10.48 6.30
N THR A 73 10.83 11.75 6.62
CA THR A 73 11.59 12.52 7.61
C THR A 73 10.97 12.49 9.01
N GLY A 74 9.90 11.72 9.22
CA GLY A 74 9.22 11.58 10.52
C GLY A 74 8.32 12.76 10.90
N ARG A 75 8.05 13.67 9.96
CA ARG A 75 7.13 14.82 10.09
C ARG A 75 5.70 14.41 9.77
N HIS A 76 5.13 13.57 10.63
CA HIS A 76 3.84 12.93 10.37
C HIS A 76 2.66 13.91 10.33
N ASP A 77 2.66 14.95 11.18
CA ASP A 77 1.58 15.94 11.23
C ASP A 77 1.56 16.86 9.98
N GLU A 78 2.74 17.20 9.44
CA GLU A 78 2.85 17.87 8.15
C GLU A 78 2.36 16.96 7.01
N ALA A 79 2.83 15.72 6.98
CA ALA A 79 2.45 14.76 5.94
C ALA A 79 0.93 14.54 5.90
N GLU A 80 0.31 14.36 7.06
CA GLU A 80 -1.14 14.16 7.14
C GLU A 80 -1.92 15.35 6.60
N ARG A 81 -1.56 16.58 7.00
CA ARG A 81 -2.24 17.79 6.51
C ARG A 81 -2.13 17.93 5.00
N GLU A 82 -0.96 17.67 4.45
CA GLU A 82 -0.71 17.75 3.00
C GLU A 82 -1.44 16.66 2.23
N TYR A 83 -1.45 15.42 2.73
CA TYR A 83 -2.23 14.35 2.13
C TYR A 83 -3.73 14.62 2.17
N MET A 84 -4.28 15.10 3.30
CA MET A 84 -5.70 15.46 3.39
C MET A 84 -6.08 16.58 2.41
N GLU A 85 -5.25 17.63 2.28
CA GLU A 85 -5.49 18.71 1.31
C GLU A 85 -5.42 18.17 -0.14
N ALA A 86 -4.44 17.30 -0.45
CA ALA A 86 -4.36 16.66 -1.75
C ALA A 86 -5.59 15.80 -2.05
N LEU A 87 -6.07 15.02 -1.08
CA LEU A 87 -7.23 14.16 -1.19
C LEU A 87 -8.51 14.96 -1.47
N GLU A 88 -8.71 16.07 -0.76
CA GLU A 88 -9.84 16.97 -0.98
C GLU A 88 -9.85 17.51 -2.43
N ILE A 89 -8.70 18.01 -2.91
CA ILE A 89 -8.57 18.51 -4.28
C ILE A 89 -8.83 17.40 -5.30
N TYR A 90 -8.25 16.21 -5.11
CA TYR A 90 -8.47 15.09 -6.04
C TYR A 90 -9.91 14.60 -6.05
N ARG A 91 -10.59 14.57 -4.90
CA ARG A 91 -12.03 14.24 -4.83
C ARG A 91 -12.86 15.24 -5.62
N GLU A 92 -12.61 16.53 -5.44
CA GLU A 92 -13.30 17.56 -6.22
C GLU A 92 -13.05 17.42 -7.72
N LEU A 93 -11.80 17.18 -8.13
CA LEU A 93 -11.45 16.96 -9.53
C LEU A 93 -12.12 15.69 -10.10
N ALA A 94 -12.21 14.61 -9.31
CA ALA A 94 -12.86 13.36 -9.69
C ALA A 94 -14.37 13.50 -9.93
N THR A 95 -15.03 14.53 -9.37
CA THR A 95 -16.45 14.80 -9.69
C THR A 95 -16.68 15.19 -11.15
N THR A 96 -15.67 15.78 -11.80
CA THR A 96 -15.76 16.25 -13.19
C THR A 96 -14.99 15.38 -14.18
N ARG A 97 -13.90 14.74 -13.74
CA ARG A 97 -13.06 13.86 -14.56
C ARG A 97 -12.70 12.59 -13.78
N PRO A 98 -13.68 11.71 -13.48
CA PRO A 98 -13.47 10.56 -12.61
C PRO A 98 -12.39 9.61 -13.14
N GLU A 99 -12.42 9.28 -14.44
CA GLU A 99 -11.42 8.42 -15.09
C GLU A 99 -9.97 8.91 -14.93
N THR A 100 -9.80 10.23 -14.79
CA THR A 100 -8.49 10.86 -14.67
C THR A 100 -8.02 10.98 -13.24
N TYR A 101 -8.91 11.14 -12.26
CA TYR A 101 -8.56 11.52 -10.89
C TYR A 101 -8.93 10.49 -9.81
N GLN A 102 -9.82 9.54 -10.08
CA GLN A 102 -10.09 8.42 -9.18
C GLN A 102 -8.83 7.60 -8.83
N PRO A 103 -7.90 7.33 -9.77
CA PRO A 103 -6.64 6.66 -9.43
C PRO A 103 -5.79 7.44 -8.41
N GLN A 104 -5.84 8.77 -8.45
CA GLN A 104 -5.09 9.66 -7.57
C GLN A 104 -5.78 9.77 -6.21
N VAL A 105 -7.12 9.73 -6.16
CA VAL A 105 -7.86 9.58 -4.89
C VAL A 105 -7.43 8.29 -4.20
N ALA A 106 -7.49 7.15 -4.91
CA ALA A 106 -7.05 5.85 -4.38
C ALA A 106 -5.59 5.86 -3.89
N THR A 107 -4.67 6.41 -4.70
CA THR A 107 -3.25 6.50 -4.33
C THR A 107 -3.03 7.37 -3.08
N THR A 108 -3.78 8.47 -2.95
CA THR A 108 -3.68 9.36 -1.79
C THR A 108 -4.21 8.66 -0.54
N LEU A 109 -5.35 7.96 -0.64
CA LEU A 109 -5.93 7.17 0.45
C LEU A 109 -4.96 6.10 0.95
N ASN A 110 -4.29 5.35 0.06
CA ASN A 110 -3.26 4.40 0.46
C ASN A 110 -2.17 5.06 1.32
N ASN A 111 -1.73 6.25 0.93
CA ASN A 111 -0.63 6.93 1.60
C ASN A 111 -1.05 7.47 2.97
N LEU A 112 -2.27 8.01 3.12
CA LEU A 112 -2.81 8.32 4.45
C LEU A 112 -2.91 7.05 5.29
N ALA A 113 -3.41 5.96 4.73
CA ALA A 113 -3.63 4.73 5.48
C ALA A 113 -2.32 4.15 6.00
N VAL A 114 -1.26 4.19 5.19
CA VAL A 114 0.10 3.83 5.63
C VAL A 114 0.59 4.76 6.74
N LEU A 115 0.37 6.08 6.62
CA LEU A 115 0.76 7.05 7.65
C LEU A 115 0.02 6.81 8.97
N HIS A 116 -1.28 6.51 8.90
CA HIS A 116 -2.12 6.22 10.05
C HIS A 116 -1.75 4.88 10.70
N MET A 117 -1.45 3.85 9.91
CA MET A 117 -0.85 2.60 10.39
C MET A 117 0.44 2.86 11.16
N ASN A 118 1.37 3.63 10.59
CA ASN A 118 2.66 3.96 11.21
C ASN A 118 2.52 4.79 12.49
N THR A 119 1.39 5.48 12.67
CA THR A 119 1.07 6.28 13.87
C THR A 119 0.11 5.58 14.83
N GLY A 120 -0.24 4.31 14.59
CA GLY A 120 -1.12 3.52 15.45
C GLY A 120 -2.61 3.85 15.35
N ARG A 121 -3.02 4.59 14.32
CA ARG A 121 -4.40 5.01 14.03
C ARG A 121 -5.08 4.01 13.10
N HIS A 122 -5.35 2.83 13.63
CA HIS A 122 -5.80 1.69 12.85
C HIS A 122 -7.23 1.87 12.28
N ASP A 123 -8.13 2.52 13.01
CA ASP A 123 -9.53 2.75 12.59
C ASP A 123 -9.62 3.76 11.43
N GLU A 124 -8.76 4.77 11.42
CA GLU A 124 -8.59 5.68 10.29
C GLU A 124 -8.04 4.94 9.07
N ALA A 125 -6.94 4.19 9.24
CA ALA A 125 -6.32 3.43 8.16
C ALA A 125 -7.27 2.41 7.53
N GLU A 126 -8.08 1.71 8.33
CA GLU A 126 -9.08 0.76 7.83
C GLU A 126 -10.09 1.46 6.91
N ARG A 127 -10.62 2.62 7.33
CA ARG A 127 -11.59 3.38 6.53
C ARG A 127 -11.00 3.82 5.20
N GLU A 128 -9.76 4.28 5.21
CA GLU A 128 -9.07 4.76 4.02
C GLU A 128 -8.75 3.64 3.04
N TYR A 129 -8.26 2.48 3.53
CA TYR A 129 -8.04 1.32 2.68
C TYR A 129 -9.35 0.73 2.12
N MET A 130 -10.43 0.73 2.91
CA MET A 130 -11.74 0.27 2.42
C MET A 130 -12.28 1.16 1.30
N GLU A 131 -12.16 2.49 1.44
CA GLU A 131 -12.53 3.42 0.37
C GLU A 131 -11.63 3.24 -0.87
N GLU A 132 -10.32 3.10 -0.66
CA GLU A 132 -9.39 2.80 -1.75
C GLU A 132 -9.77 1.51 -2.50
N LEU A 133 -10.11 0.45 -1.77
CA LEU A 133 -10.46 -0.85 -2.33
C LEU A 133 -11.71 -0.74 -3.20
N GLU A 134 -12.71 0.01 -2.76
CA GLU A 134 -13.91 0.28 -3.54
C GLU A 134 -13.55 0.96 -4.88
N ILE A 135 -12.76 2.03 -4.82
CA ILE A 135 -12.32 2.75 -6.04
C ILE A 135 -11.53 1.84 -6.97
N ARG A 136 -10.55 1.09 -6.46
CA ARG A 136 -9.72 0.19 -7.27
C ARG A 136 -10.51 -0.96 -7.87
N ARG A 137 -11.54 -1.48 -7.18
CA ARG A 137 -12.46 -2.48 -7.72
C ARG A 137 -13.30 -1.91 -8.86
N GLU A 138 -13.84 -0.70 -8.73
CA GLU A 138 -14.56 -0.07 -9.83
C GLU A 138 -13.65 0.19 -11.04
N LEU A 139 -12.44 0.71 -10.82
CA LEU A 139 -11.44 0.88 -11.88
C LEU A 139 -11.05 -0.44 -12.55
N ALA A 140 -10.98 -1.53 -11.78
CA ALA A 140 -10.69 -2.87 -12.31
C ALA A 140 -11.83 -3.44 -13.18
N LYS A 141 -13.09 -3.02 -13.00
CA LYS A 141 -14.17 -3.40 -13.92
C LYS A 141 -13.95 -2.81 -15.32
N ALA A 142 -13.48 -1.57 -15.39
CA ALA A 142 -13.22 -0.88 -16.65
C ALA A 142 -11.88 -1.30 -17.29
N SER A 143 -10.84 -1.50 -16.48
CA SER A 143 -9.50 -1.85 -16.94
C SER A 143 -8.84 -2.91 -16.05
N PRO A 144 -9.25 -4.19 -16.17
CA PRO A 144 -8.81 -5.27 -15.27
C PRO A 144 -7.28 -5.43 -15.25
N GLY A 145 -6.62 -5.39 -16.39
CA GLY A 145 -5.16 -5.55 -16.47
C GLY A 145 -4.37 -4.45 -15.77
N ALA A 146 -4.93 -3.23 -15.67
CA ALA A 146 -4.27 -2.10 -15.01
C ALA A 146 -4.49 -2.10 -13.50
N TYR A 147 -5.69 -2.50 -13.03
CA TYR A 147 -6.10 -2.27 -11.64
C TYR A 147 -6.30 -3.55 -10.80
N ARG A 148 -6.37 -4.76 -11.37
CA ARG A 148 -6.39 -5.98 -10.54
C ARG A 148 -5.13 -6.15 -9.66
N PRO A 149 -3.90 -5.83 -10.12
CA PRO A 149 -2.74 -5.81 -9.23
C PRO A 149 -2.94 -4.82 -8.06
N ALA A 150 -3.49 -3.65 -8.37
CA ALA A 150 -3.76 -2.61 -7.39
C ALA A 150 -4.81 -3.06 -6.34
N VAL A 151 -5.85 -3.79 -6.75
CA VAL A 151 -6.82 -4.41 -5.82
C VAL A 151 -6.13 -5.39 -4.88
N ALA A 152 -5.27 -6.27 -5.41
CA ALA A 152 -4.53 -7.24 -4.61
C ALA A 152 -3.60 -6.56 -3.58
N ASP A 153 -2.93 -5.46 -3.94
CA ASP A 153 -2.07 -4.75 -3.00
C ASP A 153 -2.87 -4.07 -1.87
N THR A 154 -4.07 -3.57 -2.16
CA THR A 154 -4.94 -2.94 -1.15
C THR A 154 -5.49 -3.98 -0.17
N LEU A 155 -6.00 -5.11 -0.70
CA LEU A 155 -6.45 -6.24 0.11
C LEU A 155 -5.32 -6.79 0.99
N LYS A 156 -4.09 -6.85 0.49
CA LYS A 156 -2.94 -7.28 1.29
C LYS A 156 -2.72 -6.34 2.48
N ASN A 157 -2.84 -5.03 2.28
CA ASN A 157 -2.66 -4.06 3.36
C ASN A 157 -3.80 -4.14 4.39
N LEU A 158 -5.05 -4.29 3.96
CA LEU A 158 -6.19 -4.57 4.85
C LEU A 158 -5.98 -5.85 5.65
N ALA A 159 -5.53 -6.92 5.00
CA ALA A 159 -5.31 -8.20 5.66
C ALA A 159 -4.24 -8.11 6.74
N ILE A 160 -3.16 -7.37 6.48
CA ILE A 160 -2.11 -7.10 7.47
C ILE A 160 -2.67 -6.29 8.64
N LEU A 161 -3.45 -5.24 8.37
CA LEU A 161 -4.11 -4.42 9.38
C LEU A 161 -5.03 -5.26 10.26
N HIS A 162 -5.94 -6.04 9.67
CA HIS A 162 -6.87 -6.92 10.37
C HIS A 162 -6.16 -8.01 11.16
N ALA A 163 -5.07 -8.58 10.64
CA ALA A 163 -4.25 -9.51 11.39
C ALA A 163 -3.63 -8.83 12.62
N ALA A 164 -3.09 -7.61 12.47
CA ALA A 164 -2.50 -6.85 13.56
C ALA A 164 -3.51 -6.40 14.63
N THR A 165 -4.77 -6.17 14.26
CA THR A 165 -5.86 -5.81 15.18
C THR A 165 -6.63 -7.02 15.73
N GLY A 166 -6.25 -8.24 15.34
CA GLY A 166 -6.82 -9.49 15.85
C GLY A 166 -8.07 -9.98 15.11
N ASN A 167 -8.45 -9.34 14.01
CA ASN A 167 -9.54 -9.77 13.13
C ASN A 167 -9.04 -10.82 12.10
N HIS A 168 -8.61 -11.97 12.59
CA HIS A 168 -7.96 -13.00 11.77
C HIS A 168 -8.86 -13.58 10.67
N ASP A 169 -10.17 -13.68 10.89
CA ASP A 169 -11.12 -14.19 9.89
C ASP A 169 -11.29 -13.24 8.69
N ALA A 170 -11.18 -11.93 8.91
CA ALA A 170 -11.16 -10.96 7.82
C ALA A 170 -9.83 -11.02 7.06
N ALA A 171 -8.72 -11.02 7.80
CA ALA A 171 -7.38 -11.12 7.22
C ALA A 171 -7.20 -12.37 6.35
N GLU A 172 -7.70 -13.52 6.79
CA GLU A 172 -7.64 -14.77 6.02
C GLU A 172 -8.40 -14.65 4.69
N ARG A 173 -9.64 -14.13 4.73
CA ARG A 173 -10.46 -13.96 3.52
C ARG A 173 -9.78 -13.02 2.52
N GLU A 174 -9.22 -11.93 3.00
CA GLU A 174 -8.55 -10.93 2.16
C GLU A 174 -7.26 -11.48 1.57
N PHE A 175 -6.42 -12.17 2.35
CA PHE A 175 -5.23 -12.83 1.81
C PHE A 175 -5.56 -13.94 0.80
N MET A 176 -6.65 -14.68 1.00
CA MET A 176 -7.09 -15.67 0.02
C MET A 176 -7.52 -15.02 -1.30
N GLU A 177 -8.22 -13.88 -1.26
CA GLU A 177 -8.55 -13.11 -2.46
C GLU A 177 -7.28 -12.55 -3.15
N VAL A 178 -6.31 -12.06 -2.37
CA VAL A 178 -4.99 -11.64 -2.89
C VAL A 178 -4.30 -12.79 -3.62
N LEU A 179 -4.31 -13.98 -3.03
CA LEU A 179 -3.69 -15.17 -3.59
C LEU A 179 -4.34 -15.59 -4.91
N GLU A 180 -5.68 -15.57 -4.97
CA GLU A 180 -6.45 -15.83 -6.18
C GLU A 180 -6.07 -14.87 -7.31
N ILE A 181 -6.13 -13.56 -7.05
CA ILE A 181 -5.78 -12.53 -8.03
C ILE A 181 -4.33 -12.70 -8.52
N ARG A 182 -3.37 -12.89 -7.61
CA ARG A 182 -1.95 -13.02 -7.97
C ARG A 182 -1.67 -14.30 -8.74
N ARG A 183 -2.34 -15.42 -8.43
CA ARG A 183 -2.23 -16.67 -9.20
C ARG A 183 -2.77 -16.48 -10.61
N GLU A 184 -3.93 -15.85 -10.77
CA GLU A 184 -4.47 -15.54 -12.09
C GLU A 184 -3.52 -14.65 -12.91
N LEU A 185 -2.99 -13.58 -12.32
CA LEU A 185 -2.02 -12.70 -12.97
C LEU A 185 -0.71 -13.44 -13.32
N ALA A 186 -0.28 -14.38 -12.47
CA ALA A 186 0.89 -15.21 -12.73
C ALA A 186 0.71 -16.18 -13.90
N THR A 187 -0.52 -16.53 -14.30
CA THR A 187 -0.75 -17.31 -15.53
C THR A 187 -0.36 -16.52 -16.78
N ALA A 188 -0.64 -15.21 -16.79
CA ALA A 188 -0.36 -14.33 -17.91
C ALA A 188 1.07 -13.75 -17.88
N SER A 189 1.63 -13.52 -16.69
CA SER A 189 2.97 -12.97 -16.52
C SER A 189 3.68 -13.58 -15.31
N PRO A 190 4.17 -14.83 -15.45
CA PRO A 190 4.75 -15.58 -14.34
C PRO A 190 5.89 -14.84 -13.63
N GLY A 191 6.83 -14.26 -14.39
CA GLY A 191 7.98 -13.56 -13.81
C GLY A 191 7.61 -12.32 -12.99
N ALA A 192 6.50 -11.65 -13.32
CA ALA A 192 6.06 -10.46 -12.61
C ALA A 192 5.29 -10.81 -11.32
N TYR A 193 4.51 -11.88 -11.31
CA TYR A 193 3.53 -12.12 -10.23
C TYR A 193 3.79 -13.35 -9.36
N ARG A 194 4.60 -14.33 -9.80
CA ARG A 194 5.00 -15.46 -8.92
C ARG A 194 5.70 -15.03 -7.63
N PRO A 195 6.56 -13.99 -7.59
CA PRO A 195 7.09 -13.49 -6.34
C PRO A 195 5.98 -13.05 -5.36
N GLY A 196 4.94 -12.39 -5.86
CA GLY A 196 3.78 -11.98 -5.08
C GLY A 196 2.94 -13.16 -4.58
N VAL A 197 2.80 -14.23 -5.36
CA VAL A 197 2.13 -15.47 -4.91
C VAL A 197 2.87 -16.06 -3.71
N ALA A 198 4.20 -16.15 -3.77
CA ALA A 198 5.01 -16.67 -2.65
C ALA A 198 4.97 -15.76 -1.42
N GLU A 199 4.92 -14.43 -1.59
CA GLU A 199 4.71 -13.47 -0.49
C GLU A 199 3.36 -13.72 0.20
N THR A 200 2.27 -13.82 -0.57
CA THR A 200 0.93 -14.00 -0.01
C THR A 200 0.78 -15.34 0.71
N LEU A 201 1.30 -16.43 0.15
CA LEU A 201 1.34 -17.74 0.80
C LEU A 201 2.10 -17.69 2.13
N ASN A 202 3.23 -16.98 2.19
CA ASN A 202 3.97 -16.81 3.42
C ASN A 202 3.14 -16.05 4.48
N ASN A 203 2.39 -15.02 4.09
CA ASN A 203 1.54 -14.27 5.02
C ASN A 203 0.36 -15.10 5.54
N LEU A 204 -0.29 -15.90 4.67
CA LEU A 204 -1.30 -16.87 5.09
C LEU A 204 -0.72 -17.88 6.07
N ALA A 205 0.48 -18.38 5.81
CA ALA A 205 1.12 -19.37 6.66
C ALA A 205 1.43 -18.81 8.06
N ILE A 206 1.88 -17.55 8.13
CA ILE A 206 2.07 -16.84 9.40
C ILE A 206 0.73 -16.72 10.14
N LEU A 207 -0.34 -16.29 9.46
CA LEU A 207 -1.66 -16.12 10.05
C LEU A 207 -2.23 -17.46 10.56
N HIS A 208 -2.17 -18.52 9.77
CA HIS A 208 -2.61 -19.86 10.15
C HIS A 208 -1.79 -20.45 11.28
N ALA A 209 -0.47 -20.25 11.29
CA ALA A 209 0.37 -20.67 12.41
C ALA A 209 -0.02 -19.92 13.71
N ALA A 210 -0.32 -18.62 13.61
CA ALA A 210 -0.77 -17.80 14.73
C ALA A 210 -2.15 -18.22 15.28
N THR A 211 -3.05 -18.71 14.41
CA THR A 211 -4.38 -19.20 14.79
C THR A 211 -4.42 -20.69 15.14
N GLY A 212 -3.27 -21.38 15.09
CA GLY A 212 -3.14 -22.79 15.47
C GLY A 212 -3.42 -23.80 14.34
N ASN A 213 -3.62 -23.34 13.11
CA ASN A 213 -3.79 -24.18 11.93
C ASN A 213 -2.43 -24.52 11.29
N HIS A 214 -1.62 -25.30 12.02
CA HIS A 214 -0.24 -25.62 11.61
C HIS A 214 -0.15 -26.42 10.31
N ASP A 215 -1.12 -27.31 10.03
CA ASP A 215 -1.14 -28.11 8.81
C ASP A 215 -1.33 -27.24 7.55
N ALA A 216 -2.17 -26.20 7.63
CA ALA A 216 -2.33 -25.26 6.53
C ALA A 216 -1.07 -24.41 6.34
N ALA A 217 -0.52 -23.89 7.44
CA ALA A 217 0.71 -23.10 7.43
C ALA A 217 1.89 -23.87 6.80
N GLU A 218 2.08 -25.15 7.15
CA GLU A 218 3.15 -25.97 6.57
C GLU A 218 3.00 -26.10 5.04
N ARG A 219 1.79 -26.38 4.55
CA ARG A 219 1.53 -26.48 3.11
C ARG A 219 1.84 -25.19 2.38
N GLU A 220 1.41 -24.06 2.93
CA GLU A 220 1.61 -22.74 2.32
C GLU A 220 3.08 -22.32 2.34
N TYR A 221 3.82 -22.57 3.42
CA TYR A 221 5.26 -22.34 3.46
C TYR A 221 6.00 -23.20 2.44
N MET A 222 5.62 -24.46 2.30
CA MET A 222 6.24 -25.38 1.33
C MET A 222 6.00 -24.91 -0.11
N GLU A 223 4.79 -24.49 -0.45
CA GLU A 223 4.48 -23.94 -1.77
C GLU A 223 5.23 -22.62 -2.03
N ALA A 224 5.27 -21.71 -1.06
CA ALA A 224 6.02 -20.46 -1.17
C ALA A 224 7.53 -20.70 -1.40
N LEU A 225 8.10 -21.68 -0.70
CA LEU A 225 9.50 -22.08 -0.83
C LEU A 225 9.79 -22.69 -2.20
N GLU A 226 8.91 -23.54 -2.71
CA GLU A 226 9.03 -24.12 -4.05
C GLU A 226 9.06 -23.03 -5.13
N ILE A 227 8.11 -22.09 -5.08
CA ILE A 227 8.07 -20.95 -6.00
C ILE A 227 9.38 -20.13 -5.93
N ARG A 228 9.87 -19.82 -4.73
CA ARG A 228 11.12 -19.06 -4.56
C ARG A 228 12.34 -19.82 -5.11
N ARG A 229 12.39 -21.14 -4.94
CA ARG A 229 13.46 -21.98 -5.51
C ARG A 229 13.43 -21.94 -7.03
N GLU A 230 12.26 -22.09 -7.63
CA GLU A 230 12.11 -22.00 -9.09
C GLU A 230 12.57 -20.62 -9.62
N LEU A 231 12.16 -19.54 -8.96
CA LEU A 231 12.58 -18.18 -9.33
C LEU A 231 14.09 -17.98 -9.23
N ALA A 232 14.72 -18.46 -8.14
CA ALA A 232 16.17 -18.39 -7.98
C ALA A 232 16.92 -19.18 -9.06
N THR A 233 16.39 -20.33 -9.48
CA THR A 233 16.98 -21.11 -10.59
C THR A 233 16.78 -20.47 -11.96
N ALA A 234 15.69 -19.73 -12.15
CA ALA A 234 15.40 -19.00 -13.38
C ALA A 234 16.16 -17.66 -13.50
N SER A 235 16.74 -17.16 -12.40
CA SER A 235 17.55 -15.93 -12.36
C SER A 235 18.82 -16.11 -11.51
N PRO A 236 19.76 -16.96 -11.94
CA PRO A 236 21.01 -17.19 -11.21
C PRO A 236 21.95 -15.98 -11.38
N GLY A 237 21.74 -14.93 -10.58
CA GLY A 237 22.65 -13.77 -10.53
C GLY A 237 22.05 -12.38 -10.28
N ALA A 238 20.78 -12.28 -9.88
CA ALA A 238 20.18 -11.01 -9.44
C ALA A 238 20.36 -10.78 -7.93
#